data_AF-Q1ARL4-F1
#
_entry.id   AF-Q1ARL4-F1
#
_cell.length_a   1.000
_cell.length_b   1.000
_cell.length_c   1.000
_cell.angle_alpha   90.00
_cell.angle_beta   90.00
_cell.angle_gamma   90.00
#
_symmetry.space_group_name_H-M   'P 1'
#
loop_
_entity.id
_entity.type
_entity.pdbx_description
1 polymer ?
#
loop_
_entity_poly.entity_id
_entity_poly.type
_entity_poly.pdbx_seq_one_letter_code
_entity_poly.pdbx_strand_id
1 'polypeptide(L)'
;MSEGCLHLEGLRVGGGNGYVCPVCGERFEDLEGVRRWVREAERERDGAYPLVEGDEFAEVVLRESQREVYRRRRVMYELENAARAPFVRPEMVLVVYDGDREAYECRVFYKEPRPANAMESFSIRASQEAMLELRSDPNPIVRLLAEKVEEFHLLRGKLAGDGEPAPERRVFYASEL
;
A
#
# COMPACT_ATOMS: atom_id res chain seq x y z
N MET A 1 -12.50 11.19 -15.17
CA MET A 1 -11.18 11.78 -14.86
C MET A 1 -11.10 11.78 -13.35
N SER A 2 -10.16 11.03 -12.76
CA SER A 2 -10.13 10.83 -11.29
C SER A 2 -9.60 12.10 -10.63
N GLU A 3 -10.43 12.80 -9.89
CA GLU A 3 -10.05 13.93 -9.05
C GLU A 3 -9.21 13.37 -7.89
N GLY A 4 -7.88 13.55 -7.96
CA GLY A 4 -6.94 12.91 -7.04
C GLY A 4 -7.28 13.09 -5.55
N CYS A 5 -6.86 12.16 -4.69
CA CYS A 5 -7.25 12.10 -3.28
C CYS A 5 -6.97 13.42 -2.51
N LEU A 6 -8.05 14.06 -2.03
CA LEU A 6 -8.03 15.30 -1.25
C LEU A 6 -8.02 15.08 0.28
N HIS A 7 -7.95 13.83 0.74
CA HIS A 7 -8.21 13.46 2.13
C HIS A 7 -6.97 13.54 3.04
N LEU A 8 -7.18 13.88 4.31
CA LEU A 8 -6.11 14.10 5.30
C LEU A 8 -5.61 12.80 5.94
N GLU A 9 -6.35 11.69 5.83
CA GLU A 9 -5.97 10.38 6.35
C GLU A 9 -4.79 9.74 5.58
N GLY A 10 -4.31 10.40 4.52
CA GLY A 10 -3.17 9.97 3.73
C GLY A 10 -3.48 8.76 2.84
N LEU A 11 -2.42 8.20 2.26
CA LEU A 11 -2.51 6.96 1.49
C LEU A 11 -2.04 5.79 2.37
N ARG A 12 -2.73 4.65 2.27
CA ARG A 12 -2.35 3.40 2.95
C ARG A 12 -1.90 2.37 1.93
N VAL A 13 -1.13 1.37 2.33
CA VAL A 13 -0.84 0.23 1.45
C VAL A 13 -2.15 -0.53 1.21
N GLY A 14 -2.56 -0.67 -0.04
CA GLY A 14 -3.71 -1.49 -0.46
C GLY A 14 -3.27 -2.84 -1.01
N GLY A 15 -4.24 -3.75 -1.21
CA GLY A 15 -3.97 -5.06 -1.81
C GLY A 15 -3.38 -4.92 -3.22
N GLY A 16 -2.21 -5.54 -3.45
CA GLY A 16 -1.54 -5.57 -4.74
C GLY A 16 -0.42 -4.53 -4.95
N ASN A 17 0.40 -4.25 -3.93
CA ASN A 17 1.55 -3.32 -3.97
C ASN A 17 1.25 -1.82 -4.14
N GLY A 18 -0.02 -1.44 -4.26
CA GLY A 18 -0.43 -0.06 -4.46
C GLY A 18 -0.70 0.72 -3.17
N TYR A 19 -0.87 2.03 -3.32
CA TYR A 19 -1.30 2.95 -2.28
C TYR A 19 -2.74 3.37 -2.51
N VAL A 20 -3.60 3.24 -1.49
CA VAL A 20 -5.03 3.52 -1.58
C VAL A 20 -5.42 4.56 -0.53
N CYS A 21 -6.15 5.57 -0.96
CA CYS A 21 -6.79 6.54 -0.08
C CYS A 21 -7.99 5.87 0.62
N PRO A 22 -8.02 5.74 1.96
CA PRO A 22 -9.09 5.02 2.65
C PRO A 22 -10.45 5.73 2.59
N VAL A 23 -10.48 7.01 2.18
CA VAL A 23 -11.72 7.80 2.12
C VAL A 23 -12.33 7.86 0.73
N CYS A 24 -11.55 8.18 -0.32
CA CYS A 24 -12.09 8.20 -1.70
C CYS A 24 -11.75 6.97 -2.53
N GLY A 25 -10.90 6.07 -2.05
CA GLY A 25 -10.53 4.87 -2.79
C GLY A 25 -9.58 5.10 -3.97
N GLU A 26 -9.06 6.32 -4.17
CA GLU A 26 -8.03 6.63 -5.17
C GLU A 26 -6.85 5.69 -4.99
N ARG A 27 -6.34 5.12 -6.10
CA ARG A 27 -5.29 4.11 -6.07
C ARG A 27 -4.08 4.55 -6.90
N PHE A 28 -2.91 4.40 -6.32
CA PHE A 28 -1.62 4.51 -7.00
C PHE A 28 -0.99 3.13 -7.04
N GLU A 29 -0.49 2.70 -8.19
CA GLU A 29 0.12 1.38 -8.35
C GLU A 29 1.45 1.25 -7.58
N ASP A 30 2.19 2.35 -7.44
CA ASP A 30 3.50 2.40 -6.79
C ASP A 30 3.84 3.81 -6.23
N LEU A 31 5.01 3.94 -5.60
CA LEU A 31 5.52 5.22 -5.08
C LEU A 31 5.82 6.23 -6.20
N GLU A 32 6.20 5.79 -7.39
CA GLU A 32 6.45 6.69 -8.53
C GLU A 32 5.14 7.31 -9.05
N GLY A 33 4.02 6.59 -8.96
CA GLY A 33 2.66 7.09 -9.14
C GLY A 33 2.36 8.23 -8.16
N VAL A 34 2.64 8.02 -6.87
CA VAL A 34 2.47 9.05 -5.84
C VAL A 34 3.38 10.26 -6.10
N ARG A 35 4.64 10.04 -6.51
CA ARG A 35 5.59 11.12 -6.87
C ARG A 35 5.10 11.93 -8.07
N ARG A 36 4.56 11.28 -9.11
CA ARG A 36 3.96 11.97 -10.26
C ARG A 36 2.79 12.84 -9.83
N TRP A 37 1.94 12.35 -8.93
CA TRP A 37 0.82 13.09 -8.36
C TRP A 37 1.25 14.32 -7.53
N VAL A 38 2.36 14.23 -6.79
CA VAL A 38 2.96 15.41 -6.12
C VAL A 38 3.47 16.43 -7.15
N ARG A 39 4.20 15.96 -8.18
CA ARG A 39 4.76 16.83 -9.24
C ARG A 39 3.68 17.55 -10.05
N GLU A 40 2.50 16.94 -10.20
CA GLU A 40 1.36 17.58 -10.85
C GLU A 40 0.89 18.82 -10.10
N ALA A 41 0.69 18.74 -8.78
CA ALA A 41 0.36 19.91 -7.96
C ALA A 41 1.46 20.98 -7.98
N GLU A 42 2.73 20.57 -8.01
CA GLU A 42 3.84 21.52 -8.12
C GLU A 42 3.78 22.29 -9.44
N ARG A 43 3.49 21.62 -10.55
CA ARG A 43 3.30 22.27 -11.86
C ARG A 43 2.10 23.20 -11.89
N GLU A 44 0.97 22.79 -11.29
CA GLU A 44 -0.23 23.64 -11.19
C GLU A 44 0.04 24.91 -10.38
N ARG A 45 0.72 24.79 -9.23
CA ARG A 45 1.19 25.94 -8.45
C ARG A 45 2.13 26.81 -9.28
N ASP A 46 3.09 26.20 -9.98
CA ASP A 46 4.08 26.94 -10.74
C ASP A 46 3.45 27.72 -11.90
N GLY A 47 2.41 27.16 -12.51
CA GLY A 47 1.57 27.83 -13.51
C GLY A 47 0.71 28.96 -12.94
N ALA A 48 0.49 29.03 -11.63
CA ALA A 48 -0.28 30.10 -10.99
C ALA A 48 0.57 31.35 -10.64
N TYR A 49 1.91 31.24 -10.55
CA TYR A 49 2.77 32.39 -10.25
C TYR A 49 2.67 33.56 -11.25
N PRO A 50 2.62 33.33 -12.57
CA PRO A 50 2.49 34.41 -13.55
C PRO A 50 1.15 35.17 -13.48
N LEU A 51 0.14 34.65 -12.77
CA LEU A 51 -1.19 35.25 -12.66
C LEU A 51 -1.30 36.27 -11.51
N VAL A 52 -0.28 36.37 -10.66
CA VAL A 52 -0.31 37.14 -9.39
C VAL A 52 -0.04 38.64 -9.61
N GLU A 53 0.28 39.08 -10.83
CA GLU A 53 0.39 40.51 -11.14
C GLU A 53 -1.01 41.16 -11.22
N GLY A 54 -1.59 41.47 -10.05
CA GLY A 54 -2.66 42.47 -9.91
C GLY A 54 -4.09 41.97 -9.67
N ASP A 55 -4.30 40.68 -9.37
CA ASP A 55 -5.63 40.13 -9.07
C ASP A 55 -5.65 39.45 -7.68
N GLU A 56 -6.47 39.98 -6.75
CA GLU A 56 -6.70 39.36 -5.42
C GLU A 56 -7.19 37.91 -5.55
N PHE A 57 -7.91 37.57 -6.63
CA PHE A 57 -8.32 36.20 -6.90
C PHE A 57 -7.14 35.30 -7.25
N ALA A 58 -6.14 35.81 -7.96
CA ALA A 58 -4.93 35.06 -8.28
C ALA A 58 -4.10 34.76 -7.02
N GLU A 59 -4.09 35.66 -6.03
CA GLU A 59 -3.46 35.40 -4.72
C GLU A 59 -4.16 34.25 -3.96
N VAL A 60 -5.50 34.20 -4.03
CA VAL A 60 -6.29 33.10 -3.44
C VAL A 60 -5.97 31.78 -4.13
N VAL A 61 -5.97 31.76 -5.47
CA VAL A 61 -5.63 30.56 -6.26
C VAL A 61 -4.22 30.07 -5.93
N LEU A 62 -3.23 30.96 -5.87
CA LEU A 62 -1.86 30.59 -5.51
C LEU A 62 -1.78 30.00 -4.11
N ARG A 63 -2.49 30.58 -3.13
CA ARG A 63 -2.51 30.10 -1.75
C ARG A 63 -3.11 28.70 -1.64
N GLU A 64 -4.19 28.43 -2.35
CA GLU A 64 -4.80 27.11 -2.39
C GLU A 64 -3.88 26.09 -3.08
N SER A 65 -3.25 26.45 -4.21
CA SER A 65 -2.26 25.59 -4.87
C SER A 65 -1.03 25.28 -3.99
N GLN A 66 -0.58 26.24 -3.16
CA GLN A 66 0.48 26.00 -2.18
C GLN A 66 0.05 25.02 -1.08
N ARG A 67 -1.17 25.14 -0.57
CA ARG A 67 -1.74 24.20 0.41
C ARG A 67 -1.83 22.79 -0.16
N GLU A 68 -2.25 22.68 -1.42
CA GLU A 68 -2.30 21.41 -2.14
C GLU A 68 -0.91 20.75 -2.22
N VAL A 69 0.11 21.48 -2.68
CA VAL A 69 1.49 20.98 -2.74
C VAL A 69 1.98 20.53 -1.37
N TYR A 70 1.75 21.33 -0.32
CA TYR A 70 2.18 20.98 1.03
C TYR A 70 1.50 19.69 1.51
N ARG A 71 0.19 19.52 1.26
CA ARG A 71 -0.54 18.31 1.61
C ARG A 71 0.02 17.09 0.88
N ARG A 72 0.19 17.15 -0.44
CA ARG A 72 0.68 16.01 -1.23
C ARG A 72 2.10 15.62 -0.83
N ARG A 73 2.98 16.61 -0.60
CA ARG A 73 4.34 16.37 -0.09
C ARG A 73 4.34 15.72 1.29
N ARG A 74 3.46 16.15 2.20
CA ARG A 74 3.32 15.53 3.51
C ARG A 74 2.98 14.04 3.40
N VAL A 75 2.00 13.69 2.58
CA VAL A 75 1.63 12.27 2.31
C VAL A 75 2.83 11.50 1.80
N MET A 76 3.56 12.06 0.82
CA MET A 76 4.75 11.43 0.28
C MET A 76 5.80 11.19 1.39
N TYR A 77 6.11 12.20 2.20
CA TYR A 77 7.05 12.07 3.31
C TYR A 77 6.60 11.02 4.33
N GLU A 78 5.31 10.94 4.64
CA GLU A 78 4.76 9.91 5.52
C GLU A 78 4.97 8.51 4.92
N LEU A 79 4.78 8.32 3.61
CA LEU A 79 5.04 7.05 2.94
C LEU A 79 6.53 6.66 2.91
N GLU A 80 7.42 7.60 2.57
CA GLU A 80 8.87 7.35 2.58
C GLU A 80 9.40 7.09 3.99
N ASN A 81 8.81 7.71 5.02
CA ASN A 81 9.14 7.44 6.41
C ASN A 81 8.48 6.16 6.94
N ALA A 82 7.31 5.76 6.44
CA ALA A 82 6.66 4.50 6.80
C ALA A 82 7.51 3.28 6.38
N ALA A 83 8.20 3.38 5.24
CA ALA A 83 9.21 2.39 4.83
C ALA A 83 10.42 2.32 5.80
N ARG A 84 10.65 3.38 6.59
CA ARG A 84 11.73 3.48 7.60
C ARG A 84 11.24 3.26 9.03
N ALA A 85 9.94 3.10 9.25
CA ALA A 85 9.39 2.88 10.58
C ALA A 85 9.87 1.54 11.14
N PRO A 86 10.11 1.45 12.46
CA PRO A 86 10.57 0.21 13.08
C PRO A 86 9.55 -0.91 12.79
N PHE A 87 10.05 -2.04 12.30
CA PHE A 87 9.25 -3.22 12.06
C PHE A 87 8.52 -3.62 13.34
N VAL A 88 7.20 -3.58 13.31
CA VAL A 88 6.36 -4.14 14.38
C VAL A 88 5.91 -5.52 13.92
N ARG A 89 6.38 -6.55 14.62
CA ARG A 89 6.01 -7.94 14.33
C ARG A 89 4.50 -8.11 14.54
N PRO A 90 3.75 -8.64 13.55
CA PRO A 90 2.35 -8.99 13.75
C PRO A 90 2.19 -10.09 14.81
N GLU A 91 1.05 -10.14 15.47
CA GLU A 91 0.68 -11.27 16.32
C GLU A 91 0.18 -12.46 15.50
N MET A 92 -0.47 -12.17 14.37
CA MET A 92 -1.09 -13.18 13.52
C MET A 92 -1.19 -12.69 12.08
N VAL A 93 -1.04 -13.62 11.15
CA VAL A 93 -1.37 -13.45 9.73
C VAL A 93 -2.33 -14.56 9.31
N LEU A 94 -3.47 -14.19 8.75
CA LEU A 94 -4.38 -15.12 8.08
C LEU A 94 -4.17 -15.03 6.58
N VAL A 95 -3.84 -16.16 5.94
CA VAL A 95 -3.71 -16.28 4.50
C VAL A 95 -4.87 -17.10 3.96
N VAL A 96 -5.58 -16.58 2.96
CA VAL A 96 -6.71 -17.25 2.29
C VAL A 96 -6.43 -17.30 0.79
N TYR A 97 -6.49 -18.49 0.20
CA TYR A 97 -6.42 -18.68 -1.24
C TYR A 97 -7.79 -18.42 -1.87
N ASP A 98 -7.83 -17.51 -2.83
CA ASP A 98 -8.96 -17.23 -3.70
C ASP A 98 -8.69 -17.89 -5.06
N GLY A 99 -9.40 -18.98 -5.34
CA GLY A 99 -9.26 -19.73 -6.59
C GLY A 99 -9.82 -19.01 -7.81
N ASP A 100 -10.78 -18.11 -7.63
CA ASP A 100 -11.38 -17.35 -8.73
C ASP A 100 -10.42 -16.25 -9.21
N ARG A 101 -9.61 -15.72 -8.30
CA ARG A 101 -8.63 -14.65 -8.58
C ARG A 101 -7.20 -15.14 -8.74
N GLU A 102 -6.97 -16.44 -8.55
CA GLU A 102 -5.63 -17.05 -8.48
C GLU A 102 -4.69 -16.24 -7.58
N ALA A 103 -5.15 -15.89 -6.38
CA ALA A 103 -4.45 -14.99 -5.47
C ALA A 103 -4.61 -15.42 -4.01
N TYR A 104 -3.69 -14.94 -3.17
CA TYR A 104 -3.71 -15.09 -1.73
C TYR A 104 -4.05 -13.76 -1.07
N GLU A 105 -5.15 -13.74 -0.32
CA GLU A 105 -5.54 -12.62 0.52
C GLU A 105 -4.95 -12.81 1.92
N CYS A 106 -4.07 -11.89 2.32
CA CYS A 106 -3.44 -11.85 3.63
C CYS A 106 -4.15 -10.82 4.50
N ARG A 107 -4.51 -11.18 5.72
CA ARG A 107 -4.98 -10.27 6.78
C ARG A 107 -4.00 -10.30 7.93
N VAL A 108 -3.58 -9.13 8.39
CA VAL A 108 -2.52 -8.99 9.39
C VAL A 108 -3.09 -8.37 10.66
N PHE A 109 -2.74 -8.95 11.80
CA PHE A 109 -3.24 -8.54 13.11
C PHE A 109 -2.07 -8.15 14.01
N TYR A 110 -2.18 -6.99 14.65
CA TYR A 110 -1.18 -6.43 15.56
C TYR A 110 -1.74 -6.32 16.98
N LYS A 111 -0.84 -6.37 17.96
CA LYS A 111 -1.16 -6.07 19.36
C LYS A 111 -1.54 -4.60 19.52
N GLU A 112 -2.46 -4.30 20.43
CA GLU A 112 -2.78 -2.91 20.77
C GLU A 112 -1.75 -2.30 21.74
N PRO A 113 -1.41 -1.00 21.60
CA PRO A 113 -1.95 -0.05 20.61
C PRO A 113 -1.41 -0.29 19.19
N ARG A 114 -2.29 -0.21 18.18
CA ARG A 114 -1.91 -0.49 16.79
C ARG A 114 -0.84 0.49 16.31
N PRO A 115 0.18 0.02 15.58
CA PRO A 115 1.16 0.91 15.00
C PRO A 115 0.52 1.76 13.89
N ALA A 116 0.96 3.02 13.75
CA ALA A 116 0.40 3.95 12.77
C ALA A 116 0.58 3.47 11.32
N ASN A 117 1.56 2.60 11.07
CA ASN A 117 1.86 1.97 9.78
C ASN A 117 1.38 0.52 9.70
N ALA A 118 0.42 0.09 10.53
CA ALA A 118 -0.16 -1.25 10.46
C ALA A 118 -0.75 -1.54 9.06
N MET A 119 -0.25 -2.58 8.42
CA MET A 119 -0.86 -3.10 7.19
C MET A 119 -2.01 -4.01 7.59
N GLU A 120 -3.25 -3.73 7.18
CA GLU A 120 -4.39 -4.57 7.61
C GLU A 120 -4.63 -5.75 6.66
N SER A 121 -4.41 -5.53 5.37
CA SER A 121 -4.61 -6.55 4.33
C SER A 121 -3.66 -6.36 3.16
N PHE A 122 -3.35 -7.45 2.47
CA PHE A 122 -2.46 -7.47 1.33
C PHE A 122 -2.76 -8.67 0.44
N SER A 123 -2.70 -8.49 -0.88
CA SER A 123 -3.03 -9.54 -1.84
C SER A 123 -1.80 -9.90 -2.67
N ILE A 124 -1.53 -11.20 -2.84
CA ILE A 124 -0.36 -11.72 -3.57
C ILE A 124 -0.85 -12.71 -4.62
N ARG A 125 -0.44 -12.57 -5.87
CA ARG A 125 -0.79 -13.55 -6.92
C ARG A 125 -0.23 -14.92 -6.57
N ALA A 126 -0.97 -15.97 -6.90
CA ALA A 126 -0.59 -17.36 -6.68
C ALA A 126 0.42 -17.86 -7.74
N SER A 127 1.47 -17.07 -7.97
CA SER A 127 2.56 -17.36 -8.89
C SER A 127 3.90 -17.20 -8.17
N GLN A 128 4.82 -18.14 -8.39
CA GLN A 128 6.14 -18.13 -7.75
C GLN A 128 6.94 -16.86 -8.09
N GLU A 129 6.83 -16.35 -9.31
CA GLU A 129 7.47 -15.10 -9.75
C GLU A 129 7.02 -13.90 -8.90
N ALA A 130 5.70 -13.70 -8.76
CA ALA A 130 5.17 -12.61 -7.94
C ALA A 130 5.59 -12.73 -6.46
N MET A 131 5.65 -13.94 -5.91
CA MET A 131 6.11 -14.14 -4.53
C MET A 131 7.60 -13.79 -4.37
N LEU A 132 8.44 -14.16 -5.34
CA LEU A 132 9.87 -13.87 -5.34
C LEU A 132 10.16 -12.37 -5.46
N GLU A 133 9.43 -11.65 -6.32
CA GLU A 133 9.57 -10.19 -6.47
C GLU A 133 9.35 -9.46 -5.13
N LEU A 134 8.36 -9.91 -4.36
CA LEU A 134 8.01 -9.31 -3.08
C LEU A 134 9.03 -9.58 -1.96
N ARG A 135 9.97 -10.51 -2.13
CA ARG A 135 11.05 -10.75 -1.14
C ARG A 135 12.04 -9.60 -1.08
N SER A 136 12.11 -8.77 -2.12
CA SER A 136 12.97 -7.58 -2.16
C SER A 136 12.21 -6.29 -1.81
N ASP A 137 10.95 -6.39 -1.40
CA ASP A 137 10.14 -5.22 -1.06
C ASP A 137 10.75 -4.41 0.10
N PRO A 138 10.75 -3.06 0.03
CA PRO A 138 11.26 -2.22 1.12
C PRO A 138 10.48 -2.39 2.42
N ASN A 139 9.21 -2.83 2.36
CA ASN A 139 8.39 -3.04 3.54
C ASN A 139 8.66 -4.43 4.15
N PRO A 140 9.16 -4.50 5.40
CA PRO A 140 9.45 -5.77 6.07
C PRO A 140 8.21 -6.66 6.27
N ILE A 141 7.00 -6.08 6.38
CA ILE A 141 5.76 -6.85 6.47
C ILE A 141 5.44 -7.53 5.14
N VAL A 142 5.63 -6.84 4.01
CA VAL A 142 5.40 -7.43 2.67
C VAL A 142 6.33 -8.61 2.45
N ARG A 143 7.61 -8.48 2.79
CA ARG A 143 8.57 -9.58 2.71
C ARG A 143 8.16 -10.79 3.57
N LEU A 144 7.71 -10.53 4.81
CA LEU A 144 7.18 -11.56 5.70
C LEU A 144 5.97 -12.27 5.08
N LEU A 145 5.01 -11.52 4.54
CA LEU A 145 3.82 -12.09 3.90
C LEU A 145 4.18 -12.92 2.68
N ALA A 146 5.10 -12.45 1.84
CA ALA A 146 5.57 -13.17 0.67
C ALA A 146 6.17 -14.54 1.05
N GLU A 147 7.01 -14.58 2.10
CA GLU A 147 7.60 -15.82 2.60
C GLU A 147 6.53 -16.81 3.10
N LYS A 148 5.54 -16.33 3.87
CA LYS A 148 4.48 -17.20 4.42
C LYS A 148 3.48 -17.64 3.36
N VAL A 149 3.21 -16.81 2.36
CA VAL A 149 2.41 -17.19 1.21
C VAL A 149 3.16 -18.24 0.36
N GLU A 150 4.47 -18.08 0.14
CA GLU A 150 5.29 -19.07 -0.57
C GLU A 150 5.26 -20.44 0.17
N GLU A 151 5.45 -20.43 1.50
CA GLU A 151 5.38 -21.63 2.33
C GLU A 151 4.01 -22.33 2.18
N PHE A 152 2.92 -21.57 2.24
CA PHE A 152 1.57 -22.08 2.09
C PHE A 152 1.26 -22.56 0.66
N HIS A 153 1.78 -21.88 -0.35
CA HIS A 153 1.63 -22.25 -1.75
C HIS A 153 2.30 -23.58 -2.06
N LEU A 154 3.52 -23.78 -1.58
CA LEU A 154 4.24 -25.06 -1.72
C LEU A 154 3.51 -26.21 -1.01
N LEU A 155 2.96 -25.97 0.18
CA LEU A 155 2.16 -26.97 0.90
C LEU A 155 0.91 -27.36 0.11
N ARG A 156 0.15 -26.37 -0.39
CA ARG A 156 -1.05 -26.60 -1.22
C ARG A 156 -0.70 -27.38 -2.49
N GLY A 157 0.39 -27.02 -3.18
CA GLY A 157 0.83 -27.68 -4.40
C GLY A 157 1.18 -29.16 -4.19
N LYS A 158 1.83 -29.49 -3.07
CA LYS A 158 2.12 -30.90 -2.71
C LYS A 158 0.83 -31.70 -2.50
N LEU A 159 -0.08 -31.20 -1.67
CA LEU A 159 -1.33 -31.89 -1.35
C LEU A 159 -2.21 -32.08 -2.60
N ALA A 160 -2.32 -31.04 -3.44
CA ALA A 160 -3.05 -31.13 -4.70
C ALA A 160 -2.41 -32.17 -5.66
N GLY A 161 -1.08 -32.26 -5.69
CA GLY A 161 -0.35 -33.24 -6.48
C GLY A 161 -0.55 -34.68 -6.00
N ASP A 162 -0.71 -34.87 -4.68
CA ASP A 162 -0.97 -36.16 -4.05
C ASP A 162 -2.46 -36.58 -4.14
N GLY A 163 -3.31 -35.77 -4.78
CA GLY A 163 -4.76 -36.02 -4.93
C GLY A 163 -5.57 -35.69 -3.68
N GLU A 164 -4.96 -35.03 -2.69
CA GLU A 164 -5.62 -34.55 -1.48
C GLU A 164 -6.23 -33.15 -1.69
N PRO A 165 -7.36 -32.84 -1.02
CA PRO A 165 -7.95 -31.50 -1.10
C PRO A 165 -7.01 -30.48 -0.46
N ALA A 166 -6.51 -29.53 -1.27
CA ALA A 166 -5.59 -28.50 -0.80
C ALA A 166 -6.31 -27.50 0.14
N PRO A 167 -5.74 -27.17 1.31
CA PRO A 167 -6.38 -26.33 2.33
C PRO A 167 -6.54 -24.89 1.87
N GLU A 168 -7.75 -24.33 1.88
CA GLU A 168 -8.06 -22.98 1.35
C GLU A 168 -7.45 -21.84 2.16
N ARG A 169 -7.19 -22.04 3.45
CA ARG A 169 -6.66 -21.00 4.34
C ARG A 169 -5.66 -21.55 5.34
N ARG A 170 -4.75 -20.70 5.79
CA ARG A 170 -3.80 -20.98 6.87
C ARG A 170 -3.61 -19.76 7.74
N VAL A 171 -3.54 -19.98 9.05
CA VAL A 171 -3.20 -18.95 10.04
C VAL A 171 -1.76 -19.19 10.48
N PHE A 172 -0.97 -18.12 10.52
CA PHE A 172 0.37 -18.08 11.07
C PHE A 172 0.37 -17.23 12.33
N TYR A 173 0.79 -17.80 13.45
CA TYR A 173 0.90 -17.10 14.72
C TYR A 173 2.29 -16.48 14.90
N ALA A 174 2.44 -15.57 15.86
CA ALA A 174 3.72 -14.92 16.17
C ALA A 174 4.92 -15.88 16.36
N SER A 175 4.70 -17.12 16.78
CA SER A 175 5.76 -18.15 16.86
C SER A 175 6.30 -18.60 15.50
N GLU A 176 5.50 -18.46 14.44
CA GLU A 176 5.81 -18.86 13.06
C GLU A 176 6.22 -17.67 12.18
N LEU A 177 5.95 -16.42 12.60
CA LEU A 177 6.17 -15.19 11.82
C LEU A 177 7.61 -14.68 11.84
#